data_AF-A0A554PJ97-F1
#
_entry.id   AF-A0A554PJ97-F1
#
_cell.length_a   1.000
_cell.length_b   1.000
_cell.length_c   1.000
_cell.angle_alpha   90.00
_cell.angle_beta   90.00
_cell.angle_gamma   90.00
#
_symmetry.space_group_name_H-M   'P 1'
#
loop_
_entity.id
_entity.type
_entity.pdbx_description
1 polymer ?
#
loop_
_entity_poly.entity_id
_entity_poly.type
_entity_poly.pdbx_seq_one_letter_code
_entity_poly.pdbx_strand_id
1 'polypeptide(L)'
;MKGFIAVAALGLLAGCANFDLFKPAETDNWTTWVCDSQAQVVWRYTDSSRKEVDVRLGGADQVYRLKLEPSGTGSLYSNDMLAFHEKGDEGLVYWVATNDLIGRGCKAP
;
A
#
# COMPACT_ATOMS: atom_id res chain seq x y z
N MET A 1 68.18 3.80 -32.27
CA MET A 1 67.38 5.03 -32.12
C MET A 1 66.01 4.65 -31.58
N LYS A 2 65.58 5.33 -30.52
CA LYS A 2 64.38 5.06 -29.72
C LYS A 2 63.13 5.58 -30.42
N GLY A 3 62.10 4.75 -30.59
CA GLY A 3 60.76 5.18 -30.97
C GLY A 3 59.82 4.98 -29.78
N PHE A 4 59.56 6.06 -29.05
CA PHE A 4 58.55 6.11 -28.00
C PHE A 4 57.16 6.22 -28.64
N ILE A 5 56.23 5.34 -28.27
CA ILE A 5 54.80 5.54 -28.54
C ILE A 5 54.14 5.92 -27.22
N ALA A 6 53.60 7.13 -27.23
CA ALA A 6 52.84 7.77 -26.17
C ALA A 6 51.35 7.37 -26.26
N VAL A 7 50.79 7.11 -25.07
CA VAL A 7 49.47 7.54 -24.58
C VAL A 7 48.23 7.20 -25.41
N ALA A 8 47.39 6.35 -24.84
CA ALA A 8 45.94 6.55 -24.83
C ALA A 8 45.36 5.98 -23.53
N ALA A 9 45.22 6.86 -22.53
CA ALA A 9 44.44 6.58 -21.32
C ALA A 9 42.96 6.67 -21.68
N LEU A 10 42.29 5.53 -21.83
CA LEU A 10 40.83 5.47 -21.91
C LEU A 10 40.26 5.48 -20.50
N GLY A 11 39.66 6.61 -20.14
CA GLY A 11 38.91 6.80 -18.91
C GLY A 11 37.72 5.85 -18.86
N LEU A 12 37.72 4.95 -17.88
CA LEU A 12 36.53 4.23 -17.46
C LEU A 12 35.80 5.13 -16.46
N LEU A 13 34.85 5.91 -16.97
CA LEU A 13 33.79 6.53 -16.18
C LEU A 13 32.91 5.41 -15.62
N ALA A 14 33.29 4.88 -14.46
CA ALA A 14 32.41 4.04 -13.63
C ALA A 14 31.45 4.95 -12.86
N GLY A 15 30.46 5.48 -13.57
CA GLY A 15 29.28 6.13 -13.00
C GLY A 15 28.03 5.32 -13.33
N CYS A 16 27.09 5.30 -12.38
CA CYS A 16 25.81 4.58 -12.35
C CYS A 16 25.94 3.13 -11.83
N ALA A 17 25.25 2.67 -10.80
CA ALA A 17 23.96 3.11 -10.26
C ALA A 17 23.87 2.80 -8.77
N ASN A 18 23.03 3.58 -8.08
CA ASN A 18 22.57 3.34 -6.72
C ASN A 18 22.25 1.87 -6.49
N PHE A 19 23.00 1.26 -5.57
CA PHE A 19 22.89 -0.12 -5.18
C PHE A 19 21.74 -0.28 -4.18
N ASP A 20 20.51 0.03 -4.59
CA ASP A 20 19.27 -0.33 -3.89
C ASP A 20 18.72 -1.70 -4.40
N LEU A 21 19.58 -2.54 -4.98
CA LEU A 21 19.25 -3.85 -5.56
C LEU A 21 18.83 -4.93 -4.53
N PHE A 22 18.87 -4.61 -3.24
CA PHE A 22 18.54 -5.56 -2.15
C PHE A 22 17.52 -5.02 -1.15
N LYS A 23 16.71 -4.01 -1.51
CA LYS A 23 15.41 -3.92 -0.84
C LYS A 23 14.57 -5.06 -1.40
N PRO A 24 14.10 -6.02 -0.57
CA PRO A 24 13.00 -6.88 -1.01
C PRO A 24 11.95 -5.91 -1.53
N ALA A 25 11.53 -6.05 -2.79
CA ALA A 25 10.29 -5.41 -3.22
C ALA A 25 9.28 -5.80 -2.15
N GLU A 26 8.78 -4.82 -1.39
CA GLU A 26 7.73 -5.01 -0.42
C GLU A 26 6.65 -5.72 -1.19
N THR A 27 6.54 -7.05 -1.00
CA THR A 27 5.58 -7.87 -1.73
C THR A 27 4.27 -7.16 -1.50
N ASP A 28 3.67 -6.63 -2.56
CA ASP A 28 2.60 -5.66 -2.41
C ASP A 28 1.37 -6.44 -1.95
N ASN A 29 1.26 -6.65 -0.64
CA ASN A 29 0.40 -7.64 0.04
C ASN A 29 -1.06 -7.15 0.09
N TRP A 30 -1.56 -6.62 -1.02
CA TRP A 30 -2.92 -6.15 -1.15
C TRP A 30 -3.89 -7.32 -1.21
N THR A 31 -4.92 -7.23 -0.38
CA THR A 31 -6.08 -8.10 -0.40
C THR A 31 -7.22 -7.37 -1.10
N THR A 32 -7.91 -8.05 -2.02
CA THR A 32 -9.10 -7.51 -2.67
C THR A 32 -10.34 -8.12 -2.03
N TRP A 33 -11.22 -7.26 -1.52
CA TRP A 33 -12.52 -7.63 -0.99
C TRP A 33 -13.63 -7.13 -1.90
N VAL A 34 -14.65 -7.96 -2.09
CA VAL A 34 -15.86 -7.65 -2.85
C VAL A 34 -17.00 -7.48 -1.85
N CYS A 35 -17.65 -6.32 -1.90
CA CYS A 35 -18.78 -5.97 -1.04
C CYS A 35 -20.10 -6.48 -1.64
N ASP A 36 -21.18 -6.48 -0.85
CA ASP A 36 -22.52 -6.91 -1.29
C ASP A 36 -23.03 -6.13 -2.51
N SER A 37 -22.62 -4.86 -2.64
CA SER A 37 -22.91 -3.99 -3.78
C SER A 37 -22.07 -4.28 -5.03
N GLN A 38 -21.21 -5.30 -5.00
CA GLN A 38 -20.14 -5.56 -5.98
C GLN A 38 -19.03 -4.51 -6.06
N ALA A 39 -19.03 -3.51 -5.18
CA ALA A 39 -17.91 -2.60 -5.02
C ALA A 39 -16.66 -3.38 -4.56
N GLN A 40 -15.50 -3.01 -5.10
CA GLN A 40 -14.22 -3.57 -4.68
C GLN A 40 -13.51 -2.64 -3.70
N VAL A 41 -12.97 -3.22 -2.64
CA VAL A 41 -12.11 -2.56 -1.65
C VAL A 41 -10.80 -3.32 -1.63
N VAL A 42 -9.71 -2.64 -1.99
CA VAL A 42 -8.38 -3.24 -2.01
C VAL A 42 -7.61 -2.68 -0.83
N TRP A 43 -7.10 -3.51 0.06
CA TRP A 43 -6.51 -3.05 1.31
C TRP A 43 -5.33 -3.92 1.76
N ARG A 44 -4.49 -3.39 2.65
CA ARG A 44 -3.39 -4.12 3.29
C ARG A 44 -3.08 -3.55 4.66
N TYR A 45 -2.51 -4.35 5.55
CA TYR A 45 -1.77 -3.82 6.70
C TYR A 45 -0.48 -3.16 6.21
N THR A 46 -0.10 -2.03 6.83
CA THR A 46 1.16 -1.34 6.48
C THR A 46 2.38 -2.07 7.01
N ASP A 47 2.23 -2.82 8.11
CA ASP A 47 3.27 -3.62 8.73
C ASP A 47 2.68 -4.76 9.60
N SER A 48 3.56 -5.52 10.27
CA SER A 48 3.17 -6.61 11.16
C SER A 48 2.54 -6.17 12.48
N SER A 49 2.64 -4.89 12.86
CA SER A 49 1.99 -4.33 14.05
C SER A 49 0.49 -4.16 13.87
N ARG A 50 0.02 -4.11 12.61
CA ARG A 50 -1.40 -3.95 12.23
C ARG A 50 -2.06 -2.71 12.83
N LYS A 51 -1.27 -1.68 13.15
CA LYS A 51 -1.76 -0.41 13.69
C LYS A 51 -2.27 0.54 12.62
N GLU A 52 -1.85 0.33 11.38
CA GLU A 52 -2.32 1.11 10.24
C GLU A 52 -2.63 0.18 9.07
N VAL A 53 -3.56 0.64 8.24
CA VAL A 53 -3.92 -0.01 6.97
C VAL A 53 -3.87 1.01 5.84
N ASP A 54 -3.50 0.54 4.66
CA ASP A 54 -3.69 1.28 3.42
C ASP A 54 -4.95 0.72 2.72
N VAL A 55 -5.86 1.59 2.29
CA VAL A 55 -7.13 1.22 1.62
C VAL A 55 -7.27 1.95 0.29
N ARG A 56 -7.72 1.25 -0.75
CA ARG A 56 -8.08 1.77 -2.08
C ARG A 56 -9.53 1.40 -2.37
N LEU A 57 -10.29 2.35 -2.89
CA LEU A 57 -11.70 2.18 -3.22
C LEU A 57 -11.88 2.03 -4.73
N GLY A 58 -12.65 1.03 -5.18
CA GLY A 58 -13.12 0.92 -6.55
C GLY A 58 -12.02 0.87 -7.62
N GLY A 59 -10.83 0.37 -7.28
CA GLY A 59 -9.70 0.32 -8.21
C GLY A 59 -9.04 1.68 -8.50
N ALA A 60 -9.33 2.73 -7.72
CA ALA A 60 -8.66 4.01 -7.82
C ALA A 60 -7.21 3.94 -7.30
N ASP A 61 -6.34 4.81 -7.85
CA ASP A 61 -4.94 4.95 -7.41
C ASP A 61 -4.81 5.62 -6.03
N GLN A 62 -5.88 6.31 -5.57
CA GLN A 62 -5.89 6.97 -4.28
C GLN A 62 -5.79 5.93 -3.15
N VAL A 63 -4.70 6.04 -2.38
CA VAL A 63 -4.48 5.29 -1.15
C VAL A 63 -4.88 6.13 0.05
N TYR A 64 -5.72 5.57 0.91
CA TYR A 64 -6.09 6.12 2.20
C TYR A 64 -5.36 5.36 3.29
N ARG A 65 -4.43 6.02 3.98
CA ARG A 65 -3.79 5.47 5.17
C ARG A 65 -4.66 5.74 6.38
N LEU A 66 -5.07 4.68 7.06
CA LEU A 66 -5.99 4.69 8.19
C LEU A 66 -5.28 4.14 9.44
N LYS A 67 -5.57 4.71 10.61
CA LYS A 67 -4.99 4.32 11.89
C LYS A 67 -5.99 3.56 12.72
N LEU A 68 -5.51 2.59 13.48
CA LEU A 68 -6.34 1.81 14.41
C LEU A 68 -6.92 2.73 15.48
N GLU A 69 -8.24 2.73 15.58
CA GLU A 69 -9.03 3.47 16.55
C GLU A 69 -9.62 2.54 17.61
N PRO A 70 -9.87 3.04 18.84
CA PRO A 70 -10.62 2.29 19.84
C PRO A 70 -11.99 1.85 19.30
N SER A 71 -12.31 0.56 19.42
CA SER A 71 -13.60 0.01 18.98
C SER A 71 -14.09 -1.07 19.94
N GLY A 72 -15.41 -1.32 19.95
CA GLY A 72 -16.01 -2.32 20.84
C GLY A 72 -15.75 -3.77 20.40
N THR A 73 -15.85 -4.05 19.10
CA THR A 73 -15.60 -5.37 18.53
C THR A 73 -14.96 -5.23 17.16
N GLY A 74 -13.99 -6.10 16.84
CA GLY A 74 -13.22 -6.01 15.59
C GLY A 74 -12.18 -4.89 15.64
N SER A 75 -11.71 -4.48 14.47
CA SER A 75 -10.67 -3.46 14.30
C SER A 75 -11.23 -2.32 13.45
N LEU A 76 -11.40 -1.14 14.06
CA LEU A 76 -11.77 0.07 13.35
C LEU A 76 -10.50 0.83 12.96
N TYR A 77 -10.37 1.16 11.69
CA TYR A 77 -9.31 2.03 11.19
C TYR A 77 -9.92 3.30 10.61
N SER A 78 -9.35 4.47 10.92
CA SER A 78 -9.85 5.75 10.42
C SER A 78 -8.74 6.78 10.20
N ASN A 79 -9.02 7.80 9.38
CA ASN A 79 -8.19 8.99 9.22
C ASN A 79 -9.04 10.29 9.17
N ASP A 80 -10.15 10.30 9.90
CA ASP A 80 -11.17 11.38 9.94
C ASP A 80 -11.92 11.62 8.61
N MET A 81 -11.52 10.99 7.52
CA MET A 81 -12.20 11.05 6.23
C MET A 81 -12.86 9.73 5.88
N LEU A 82 -12.10 8.64 5.94
CA LEU A 82 -12.56 7.29 5.62
C LEU A 82 -12.46 6.40 6.86
N ALA A 83 -13.49 5.59 7.09
CA ALA A 83 -13.48 4.56 8.10
C ALA A 83 -13.56 3.18 7.44
N PHE A 84 -12.72 2.27 7.91
CA PHE A 84 -12.66 0.86 7.53
C PHE A 84 -12.78 0.02 8.79
N HIS A 85 -13.86 -0.73 8.93
CA HIS A 85 -14.09 -1.61 10.06
C HIS A 85 -13.97 -3.06 9.61
N GLU A 86 -12.93 -3.74 10.08
CA GLU A 86 -12.70 -5.17 9.90
C GLU A 86 -13.28 -5.94 11.08
N LYS A 87 -14.12 -6.94 10.80
CA LYS A 87 -14.70 -7.81 11.82
C LYS A 87 -14.71 -9.26 11.33
N GLY A 88 -13.73 -10.04 11.77
CA GLY A 88 -13.53 -11.40 11.27
C GLY A 88 -13.16 -11.34 9.79
N ASP A 89 -13.92 -12.03 8.94
CA ASP A 89 -13.67 -12.08 7.50
C ASP A 89 -14.54 -11.07 6.71
N GLU A 90 -15.11 -10.08 7.39
CA GLU A 90 -16.01 -9.08 6.81
C GLU A 90 -15.52 -7.65 7.07
N GLY A 91 -15.70 -6.79 6.06
CA GLY A 91 -15.37 -5.38 6.07
C GLY A 91 -16.58 -4.47 5.86
N LEU A 92 -16.55 -3.34 6.54
CA LEU A 92 -17.47 -2.22 6.38
C LEU A 92 -16.66 -0.95 6.09
N VAL A 93 -17.04 -0.19 5.06
CA VAL A 93 -16.34 1.02 4.64
C VAL A 93 -17.33 2.17 4.47
N TYR A 94 -17.03 3.33 5.05
CA TYR A 94 -17.90 4.51 4.97
C TYR A 94 -17.11 5.82 5.07
N TRP A 95 -17.68 6.90 4.56
CA TRP A 95 -17.16 8.26 4.75
C TRP A 95 -17.51 8.76 6.15
N VAL A 96 -16.51 9.20 6.91
CA VAL A 96 -16.69 9.66 8.31
C VAL A 96 -17.54 10.93 8.37
N ALA A 97 -17.29 11.89 7.46
CA ALA A 97 -17.94 13.19 7.49
C ALA A 97 -19.46 13.13 7.27
N THR A 98 -19.92 12.22 6.41
CA THR A 98 -21.34 12.11 6.01
C THR A 98 -22.01 10.84 6.53
N ASN A 99 -21.25 9.87 7.03
CA ASN A 99 -21.70 8.50 7.30
C ASN A 99 -22.24 7.77 6.05
N ASP A 100 -21.82 8.20 4.86
CA ASP A 100 -22.23 7.55 3.62
C ASP A 100 -21.53 6.20 3.48
N LEU A 101 -22.34 5.15 3.32
CA LEU A 101 -21.88 3.78 3.15
C LEU A 101 -21.23 3.59 1.76
N ILE A 102 -19.99 3.13 1.75
CA ILE A 102 -19.25 2.81 0.52
C ILE A 102 -19.35 1.30 0.23
N GLY A 103 -19.19 0.48 1.26
CA GLY A 103 -19.23 -0.97 1.15
C GLY A 103 -19.61 -1.63 2.46
N ARG A 104 -20.45 -2.67 2.37
CA ARG A 104 -20.83 -3.57 3.46
C ARG A 104 -20.64 -5.01 2.99
N GLY A 105 -20.37 -5.93 3.90
CA GLY A 105 -20.22 -7.34 3.52
C GLY A 105 -18.95 -7.58 2.70
N CYS A 106 -17.98 -6.67 2.75
CA CYS A 106 -16.77 -6.75 1.95
C CYS A 106 -15.92 -7.90 2.44
N LYS A 107 -15.65 -8.88 1.60
CA LYS A 107 -14.87 -10.07 1.95
C LYS A 107 -14.06 -10.56 0.77
N ALA A 108 -13.09 -11.43 1.04
CA ALA A 108 -12.34 -12.07 -0.03
C ALA A 108 -13.31 -12.86 -0.95
N PRO A 109 -13.09 -12.84 -2.28
CA PRO A 109 -13.93 -13.55 -3.24
C PRO A 109 -13.90 -15.07 -3.07
#